data_AF-A0A7X0NSR2-F1
#
_entry.id   AF-A0A7X0NSR2-F1
#
_cell.length_a   1.000
_cell.length_b   1.000
_cell.length_c   1.000
_cell.angle_alpha   90.00
_cell.angle_beta   90.00
_cell.angle_gamma   90.00
#
_symmetry.space_group_name_H-M   'P 1'
#
loop_
_entity.id
_entity.type
_entity.pdbx_description
1 polymer ?
#
loop_
_entity_poly.entity_id
_entity_poly.type
_entity_poly.pdbx_seq_one_letter_code
_entity_poly.pdbx_strand_id
1 'polypeptide(L)'
;MRLLGMSLRFHEIAESGHRILNPLTDDKLNLLGEICDFAPGTRILDLACGKGELLSRWAADYGVQGVGVDISKVFLNAARIRANELGVADRVKFVEADAGA
;
A
#
# COMPACT_ATOMS: atom_id res chain seq x y z
N MET A 1 4.54 -2.39 24.21
CA MET A 1 3.10 -2.38 24.53
C MET A 1 2.39 -3.12 23.39
N ARG A 2 1.80 -4.30 23.61
CA ARG A 2 1.13 -5.05 22.52
C ARG A 2 -0.27 -4.45 22.29
N LEU A 3 -0.60 -4.10 21.04
CA LEU A 3 -1.93 -3.66 20.57
C LEU A 3 -2.99 -4.78 20.65
N LEU A 4 -3.14 -5.42 21.80
CA LEU A 4 -4.20 -6.41 22.07
C LEU A 4 -5.51 -5.65 22.30
N GLY A 5 -6.16 -5.15 21.24
CA GLY A 5 -7.51 -4.59 21.40
C GLY A 5 -8.13 -3.83 20.23
N MET A 6 -7.37 -3.37 19.24
CA MET A 6 -7.95 -2.64 18.10
C MET A 6 -8.45 -3.62 17.04
N SER A 7 -9.74 -3.90 17.07
CA SER A 7 -10.41 -4.64 16.00
C SER A 7 -10.63 -3.72 14.79
N LEU A 8 -10.01 -4.05 13.66
CA LEU A 8 -10.20 -3.36 12.38
C LEU A 8 -11.41 -3.91 11.59
N ARG A 9 -12.17 -4.84 12.18
CA ARG A 9 -13.21 -5.61 11.49
C ARG A 9 -14.20 -4.75 10.71
N PHE A 10 -14.70 -3.66 11.29
CA PHE A 10 -15.68 -2.81 10.60
C PHE A 10 -15.05 -2.05 9.44
N HIS A 11 -13.80 -1.61 9.57
CA HIS A 11 -13.05 -1.01 8.48
C HIS A 11 -12.79 -2.02 7.36
N GLU A 12 -12.37 -3.24 7.71
CA GLU A 12 -12.13 -4.30 6.73
C GLU A 12 -13.40 -4.68 5.94
N ILE A 13 -14.57 -4.66 6.58
CA ILE A 13 -15.86 -4.89 5.94
C ILE A 13 -16.24 -3.70 5.05
N ALA A 14 -16.25 -2.48 5.60
CA ALA A 14 -16.67 -1.27 4.89
C ALA A 14 -15.78 -1.00 3.66
N GLU A 15 -14.49 -1.25 3.80
CA GLU A 15 -13.49 -1.00 2.77
C GLU A 15 -13.24 -2.20 1.86
N SER A 16 -13.97 -3.30 2.00
CA SER A 16 -13.72 -4.55 1.28
C SER A 16 -13.63 -4.36 -0.24
N GLY A 17 -14.50 -3.53 -0.82
CA GLY A 17 -14.55 -3.23 -2.25
C GLY A 17 -13.55 -2.18 -2.76
N HIS A 18 -12.88 -1.43 -1.89
CA HIS A 18 -11.95 -0.37 -2.31
C HIS A 18 -10.54 -0.92 -2.55
N ARG A 19 -9.83 -0.37 -3.54
CA ARG A 19 -8.38 -0.57 -3.71
C ARG A 19 -7.58 0.54 -3.01
N ILE A 20 -8.04 1.79 -3.14
CA ILE A 20 -7.47 2.97 -2.50
C ILE A 20 -8.27 3.27 -1.22
N LEU A 21 -7.63 3.20 -0.05
CA LEU A 21 -8.27 3.41 1.26
C LEU A 21 -8.22 4.88 1.69
N ASN A 22 -8.54 5.78 0.76
CA ASN A 22 -8.53 7.23 0.95
C ASN A 22 -9.50 7.89 -0.05
N PRO A 23 -9.90 9.16 0.16
CA PRO A 23 -10.72 9.92 -0.79
C PRO A 23 -9.92 10.36 -2.04
N LEU A 24 -9.20 9.42 -2.64
CA LEU A 24 -8.45 9.57 -3.88
C LEU A 24 -9.13 8.74 -4.98
N THR A 25 -9.34 9.37 -6.13
CA THR A 25 -9.64 8.66 -7.37
C THR A 25 -8.34 8.14 -7.97
N ASP A 26 -8.46 7.22 -8.94
CA ASP A 26 -7.30 6.74 -9.72
C ASP A 26 -6.54 7.89 -10.40
N ASP A 27 -7.25 8.87 -10.96
CA ASP A 27 -6.63 10.04 -11.61
C ASP A 27 -5.80 10.87 -10.63
N LYS A 28 -6.29 11.04 -9.39
CA LYS A 28 -5.53 11.77 -8.36
C LYS A 28 -4.29 10.99 -7.94
N LEU A 29 -4.37 9.66 -7.85
CA LEU A 29 -3.22 8.83 -7.53
C LEU A 29 -2.16 8.85 -8.65
N ASN A 30 -2.60 8.85 -9.91
CA ASN A 30 -1.72 9.00 -11.08
C ASN A 30 -1.04 10.36 -11.09
N LEU A 31 -1.81 11.44 -10.95
CA LEU A 31 -1.28 12.81 -10.92
C LEU A 31 -0.24 12.98 -9.82
N LEU A 32 -0.46 12.38 -8.65
CA LEU A 32 0.53 12.43 -7.56
C LEU A 32 1.84 11.76 -7.96
N GLY A 33 1.79 10.60 -8.62
CA GLY A 33 2.98 9.91 -9.13
C GLY A 33 3.73 10.74 -10.17
N GLU A 34 3.00 11.36 -11.11
CA GLU A 34 3.57 12.26 -12.13
C GLU A 34 4.28 13.45 -11.51
N ILE A 35 3.67 14.10 -10.50
CA ILE A 35 4.25 15.26 -9.81
C ILE A 35 5.54 14.88 -9.06
N CYS A 36 5.59 13.67 -8.50
CA CYS A 36 6.76 13.22 -7.75
C CYS A 36 7.99 12.92 -8.63
N ASP A 37 7.80 12.68 -9.93
CA ASP A 37 8.86 12.48 -10.95
C ASP A 37 10.01 11.56 -10.47
N PHE A 38 9.65 10.34 -10.04
CA PHE A 38 10.62 9.41 -9.47
C PHE A 38 11.60 8.89 -10.52
N ALA A 39 12.89 8.86 -10.17
CA ALA A 39 13.84 8.06 -10.92
C ALA A 39 13.59 6.55 -10.69
N PRO A 40 13.71 5.68 -11.70
CA PRO A 40 13.63 4.23 -11.52
C PRO A 40 14.61 3.74 -10.45
N GLY A 41 14.16 2.83 -9.58
CA GLY A 41 14.92 2.33 -8.44
C GLY A 41 14.87 3.22 -7.19
N THR A 42 14.14 4.36 -7.22
CA THR A 42 13.83 5.13 -6.01
C THR A 42 13.18 4.24 -4.96
N ARG A 43 13.58 4.38 -3.69
CA ARG A 43 13.05 3.58 -2.58
C ARG A 43 12.02 4.37 -1.79
N ILE A 44 10.82 3.80 -1.65
CA ILE A 44 9.70 4.40 -0.95
C ILE A 44 9.38 3.61 0.32
N LEU A 45 9.11 4.32 1.41
CA LEU A 45 8.49 3.79 2.63
C LEU A 45 7.06 4.34 2.71
N ASP A 46 6.08 3.45 2.74
CA ASP A 46 4.65 3.78 2.84
C ASP A 46 4.11 3.31 4.19
N LEU A 47 3.77 4.25 5.07
CA LEU A 47 3.32 3.98 6.43
C LEU A 47 1.79 4.06 6.52
N ALA A 48 1.17 3.03 7.09
CA ALA A 48 -0.27 2.77 6.96
C ALA A 48 -0.67 2.58 5.48
N CYS A 49 0.07 1.71 4.79
CA CYS A 49 -0.04 1.51 3.34
C CYS A 49 -1.39 0.91 2.88
N GLY A 50 -2.22 0.43 3.82
CA GLY A 50 -3.49 -0.21 3.52
C GLY A 50 -3.31 -1.39 2.58
N LYS A 51 -4.07 -1.40 1.48
CA LYS A 51 -4.02 -2.45 0.44
C LYS A 51 -2.89 -2.23 -0.59
N GLY A 52 -1.97 -1.29 -0.34
CA GLY A 52 -0.74 -1.13 -1.11
C GLY A 52 -0.93 -0.67 -2.56
N GLU A 53 -2.08 -0.10 -2.94
CA GLU A 53 -2.39 0.28 -4.31
C GLU A 53 -1.42 1.33 -4.85
N LEU A 54 -1.09 2.35 -4.05
CA LEU A 54 -0.11 3.39 -4.38
C LEU A 54 1.26 2.78 -4.68
N LEU A 55 1.82 2.04 -3.72
CA LEU A 55 3.16 1.48 -3.86
C LEU A 55 3.25 0.47 -5.01
N SER A 56 2.21 -0.35 -5.22
CA SER A 56 2.20 -1.35 -6.30
C SER A 56 2.11 -0.69 -7.67
N ARG A 57 1.25 0.31 -7.85
CA ARG A 57 1.13 1.04 -9.12
C ARG A 57 2.41 1.80 -9.42
N TRP A 58 2.95 2.53 -8.46
CA TRP A 58 4.16 3.30 -8.69
C TRP A 58 5.37 2.42 -8.98
N ALA A 59 5.44 1.21 -8.40
CA ALA A 59 6.48 0.24 -8.75
C ALA A 59 6.35 -0.27 -10.19
N ALA A 60 5.12 -0.36 -10.72
CA ALA A 60 4.85 -0.77 -12.09
C ALA A 60 5.12 0.38 -13.08
N ASP A 61 4.58 1.57 -12.78
CA ASP A 61 4.58 2.72 -13.68
C ASP A 61 5.93 3.46 -13.71
N TYR A 62 6.60 3.57 -12.56
CA TYR A 62 7.83 4.36 -12.40
C TYR A 62 9.06 3.52 -12.01
N GLY A 63 8.90 2.21 -11.82
CA GLY A 63 10.02 1.33 -11.48
C GLY A 63 10.63 1.56 -10.09
N VAL A 64 9.87 2.15 -9.16
CA VAL A 64 10.30 2.31 -7.77
C VAL A 64 10.35 0.96 -7.04
N GLN A 65 11.08 0.92 -5.93
CA GLN A 65 11.08 -0.16 -4.96
C GLN A 65 10.49 0.34 -3.65
N GLY A 66 9.98 -0.54 -2.80
CA GLY A 66 9.58 -0.05 -1.48
C GLY A 66 9.07 -1.05 -0.47
N VAL A 67 8.77 -0.49 0.69
CA VAL A 67 8.19 -1.21 1.83
C VAL A 67 6.91 -0.52 2.25
N GLY A 68 5.81 -1.26 2.25
CA GLY A 68 4.54 -0.86 2.85
C GLY A 68 4.40 -1.47 4.24
N VAL A 69 4.02 -0.66 5.22
CA VAL A 69 3.76 -1.08 6.60
C VAL A 69 2.30 -0.80 6.93
N ASP A 70 1.59 -1.82 7.42
CA ASP A 70 0.23 -1.65 7.93
C ASP A 70 -0.03 -2.60 9.11
N ILE A 71 -1.01 -2.26 9.95
CA ILE A 71 -1.44 -3.09 11.08
C ILE A 71 -2.46 -4.17 10.66
N SER A 72 -3.18 -3.98 9.55
CA SER A 72 -4.17 -4.95 9.07
C SER A 72 -3.54 -6.05 8.24
N LYS A 73 -3.52 -7.26 8.80
CA LYS A 73 -3.17 -8.47 8.05
C LYS A 73 -4.07 -8.71 6.84
N VAL A 74 -5.35 -8.34 6.92
CA VAL A 74 -6.31 -8.47 5.81
C VAL A 74 -5.93 -7.55 4.65
N PHE A 75 -5.61 -6.28 4.93
CA PHE A 75 -5.17 -5.35 3.90
C PHE A 75 -3.81 -5.73 3.32
N LEU A 76 -2.86 -6.18 4.14
CA LEU A 76 -1.56 -6.63 3.63
C LEU A 76 -1.67 -7.89 2.77
N ASN A 77 -2.65 -8.76 3.00
CA ASN A 77 -2.90 -9.88 2.09
C ASN A 77 -3.39 -9.37 0.73
N ALA A 78 -4.32 -8.41 0.71
CA ALA A 78 -4.76 -7.76 -0.54
C ALA A 78 -3.60 -7.03 -1.24
N ALA A 79 -2.72 -6.36 -0.49
CA ALA A 79 -1.54 -5.69 -1.03
C ALA A 79 -0.58 -6.66 -1.73
N ARG A 80 -0.31 -7.81 -1.11
CA ARG A 80 0.52 -8.87 -1.73
C ARG A 80 -0.14 -9.42 -2.99
N ILE A 81 -1.45 -9.67 -2.99
CA ILE A 81 -2.17 -10.11 -4.19
C ILE A 81 -2.04 -9.05 -5.28
N ARG A 82 -2.25 -7.77 -4.95
CA ARG A 82 -2.17 -6.66 -5.89
C ARG A 82 -0.79 -6.53 -6.53
N ALA A 83 0.28 -6.62 -5.74
CA ALA A 83 1.64 -6.60 -6.26
C ALA A 83 1.92 -7.76 -7.23
N ASN A 84 1.34 -8.95 -6.98
CA ASN A 84 1.42 -10.06 -7.93
C ASN A 84 0.60 -9.79 -9.20
N GLU A 85 -0.63 -9.27 -9.09
CA GLU A 85 -1.47 -8.89 -10.24
C GLU A 85 -0.76 -7.90 -11.17
N LEU A 86 0.02 -6.97 -10.60
CA LEU A 86 0.79 -5.97 -11.35
C LEU A 86 2.20 -6.41 -11.72
N GLY A 87 2.62 -7.63 -11.33
CA GLY A 87 3.95 -8.17 -11.68
C GLY A 87 5.13 -7.47 -11.00
N VAL A 88 4.93 -6.90 -9.80
CA VAL A 88 5.95 -6.11 -9.07
C VAL A 88 6.29 -6.69 -7.69
N ALA A 89 5.90 -7.94 -7.42
CA ALA A 89 6.09 -8.59 -6.13
C ALA A 89 7.58 -8.74 -5.72
N ASP A 90 8.50 -8.64 -6.68
CA ASP A 90 9.95 -8.61 -6.46
C ASP A 90 10.48 -7.23 -6.02
N ARG A 91 9.71 -6.16 -6.22
CA ARG A 91 10.12 -4.76 -5.94
C ARG A 91 9.50 -4.18 -4.68
N VAL A 92 8.37 -4.74 -4.22
CA VAL A 92 7.63 -4.23 -3.06
C VAL A 92 7.48 -5.28 -1.97
N LYS A 93 7.65 -4.86 -0.72
CA LYS A 93 7.48 -5.72 0.46
C LYS A 93 6.41 -5.14 1.38
N PHE A 94 5.51 -5.99 1.86
CA PHE A 94 4.45 -5.61 2.80
C PHE A 94 4.67 -6.25 4.18
N VAL A 95 4.80 -5.41 5.20
CA VAL A 95 5.16 -5.79 6.58
C VAL A 95 4.01 -5.47 7.53
N GLU A 96 3.63 -6.44 8.34
CA GLU A 96 2.67 -6.24 9.44
C GLU A 96 3.39 -5.64 10.64
N ALA A 97 3.13 -4.38 10.94
CA ALA A 97 3.68 -3.69 12.11
C ALA A 97 2.87 -2.43 12.43
N ASP A 98 2.98 -1.98 13.67
CA ASP A 98 2.58 -0.62 14.05
C ASP A 98 3.65 0.36 13.56
N ALA A 99 3.26 1.25 12.64
CA ALA A 99 4.15 2.25 12.06
C ALA A 99 4.50 3.40 13.02
N GLY A 100 3.80 3.53 14.16
CA GLY A 100 4.05 4.54 15.18
C GLY A 100 4.82 4.04 16.40
N ALA A 101 5.25 2.78 16.41
CA ALA A 101 5.94 2.13 17.53
C ALA A 101 7.43 2.45 17.64
#